data_AF-A0AAI9D209-F1
#
_entry.id   AF-A0AAI9D209-F1
#
_cell.length_a   1.000
_cell.length_b   1.000
_cell.length_c   1.000
_cell.angle_alpha   90.00
_cell.angle_beta   90.00
_cell.angle_gamma   90.00
#
_symmetry.space_group_name_H-M   'P 1'
#
loop_
_entity.id
_entity.type
_entity.pdbx_description
1 polymer ?
#
loop_
_entity_poly.entity_id
_entity_poly.type
_entity_poly.pdbx_seq_one_letter_code
_entity_poly.pdbx_strand_id
1 'polypeptide(L)'
;MIDVNLYNESVTQLGVLLDAKKVVDRKNNGALTAYYILEVRYPSGISYEHYFYPDDKILTLIGKDIVFDRIDYNQEKIITHIY
;
A
#
# COMPACT_ATOMS: atom_id res chain seq x y z
N MET A 1 -19.09 -5.77 -11.94
CA MET A 1 -18.44 -4.89 -10.94
C MET A 1 -18.68 -5.57 -9.62
N ILE A 2 -17.63 -6.08 -8.97
CA ILE A 2 -17.79 -6.72 -7.65
C ILE A 2 -17.63 -5.58 -6.64
N ASP A 3 -18.70 -5.31 -5.88
CA ASP A 3 -18.67 -4.37 -4.76
C ASP A 3 -17.79 -4.96 -3.66
N VAL A 4 -16.57 -4.45 -3.53
CA VAL A 4 -15.72 -4.70 -2.37
C VAL A 4 -16.24 -3.80 -1.25
N ASN A 5 -16.73 -4.39 -0.17
CA ASN A 5 -17.08 -3.62 1.01
C ASN A 5 -15.79 -3.29 1.78
N LEU A 6 -15.19 -2.16 1.41
CA LEU A 6 -13.93 -1.66 1.96
C LEU A 6 -13.92 -1.56 3.50
N TYR A 7 -15.09 -1.45 4.14
CA TYR A 7 -15.19 -1.32 5.59
C TYR A 7 -15.13 -2.66 6.33
N ASN A 8 -15.57 -3.76 5.72
CA ASN A 8 -15.59 -5.08 6.37
C ASN A 8 -14.31 -5.89 6.13
N GLU A 9 -13.54 -5.53 5.11
CA GLU A 9 -12.33 -6.26 4.69
C GLU A 9 -11.03 -5.51 5.05
N SER A 10 -11.16 -4.33 5.69
CA SER A 10 -10.01 -3.56 6.15
C SER A 10 -9.46 -4.14 7.46
N VAL A 11 -8.14 -4.33 7.51
CA VAL A 11 -7.42 -4.72 8.71
C VAL A 11 -6.35 -3.67 9.04
N THR A 12 -6.34 -3.22 10.29
CA THR A 12 -5.28 -2.35 10.82
C THR A 12 -4.06 -3.19 11.16
N GLN A 13 -2.89 -2.71 10.76
CA GLN A 13 -1.60 -3.38 10.93
C GLN A 13 -0.53 -2.40 11.41
N LEU A 14 0.52 -2.95 11.99
CA LEU A 14 1.76 -2.25 12.31
C LEU A 14 2.89 -2.86 11.48
N GLY A 15 3.82 -2.03 11.01
CA GLY A 15 5.05 -2.50 10.37
C GLY A 15 6.07 -1.39 10.20
N VAL A 16 7.26 -1.75 9.75
CA VAL A 16 8.32 -0.80 9.39
C VAL A 16 8.34 -0.62 7.88
N LEU A 17 8.25 0.62 7.40
CA LEU A 17 8.40 0.91 5.98
C LEU A 17 9.88 0.78 5.60
N LEU A 18 10.21 -0.17 4.74
CA LEU A 18 11.60 -0.44 4.33
C LEU A 18 11.98 0.29 3.04
N ASP A 19 11.06 0.33 2.07
CA ASP A 19 11.28 0.95 0.77
C ASP A 19 9.96 1.44 0.18
N ALA A 20 10.05 2.40 -0.75
CA ALA A 20 8.91 2.97 -1.47
C ALA A 20 9.30 3.28 -2.92
N LYS A 21 8.81 2.46 -3.86
CA LYS A 21 9.06 2.61 -5.29
C LYS A 21 7.88 3.26 -5.99
N LYS A 22 8.10 4.45 -6.58
CA LYS A 22 7.09 5.10 -7.42
C LYS A 22 6.97 4.38 -8.76
N VAL A 23 5.74 4.08 -9.17
CA VAL A 23 5.41 3.48 -10.46
C VAL A 23 4.43 4.38 -11.19
N VAL A 24 4.63 4.54 -12.50
CA VAL A 24 3.73 5.28 -13.39
C VAL A 24 3.42 4.38 -14.58
N ASP A 25 2.16 3.94 -14.66
CA ASP A 25 1.69 3.03 -15.71
C ASP A 25 0.76 3.75 -16.66
N ARG A 26 0.98 3.55 -17.97
CA ARG A 26 0.02 3.91 -19.01
C ARG A 26 -0.86 2.70 -19.32
N LYS A 27 -2.14 2.78 -18.95
CA LYS A 27 -3.14 1.75 -19.26
C LYS A 27 -3.51 1.77 -20.74
N ASN A 28 -4.04 0.65 -21.25
CA ASN A 28 -4.40 0.48 -22.67
C ASN A 28 -5.46 1.49 -23.16
N ASN A 29 -6.29 2.02 -22.26
CA ASN A 29 -7.27 3.07 -22.56
C ASN A 29 -6.65 4.49 -22.59
N GLY A 30 -5.32 4.60 -22.49
CA GLY A 30 -4.59 5.87 -22.48
C GLY A 30 -4.51 6.55 -21.11
N ALA A 31 -5.17 6.01 -20.07
CA ALA A 31 -5.09 6.56 -18.72
C ALA A 31 -3.67 6.39 -18.15
N LEU A 32 -3.19 7.42 -17.44
CA LEU A 32 -1.97 7.36 -16.66
C LEU A 32 -2.34 7.15 -15.19
N THR A 33 -1.75 6.14 -14.56
CA THR A 33 -1.96 5.84 -13.15
C THR A 33 -0.61 5.85 -12.45
N ALA A 34 -0.51 6.63 -11.38
CA ALA A 34 0.67 6.66 -10.53
C ALA A 34 0.34 6.08 -9.15
N TYR A 35 1.27 5.32 -8.59
CA TYR A 35 1.15 4.71 -7.27
C TYR A 35 2.54 4.40 -6.70
N TYR A 36 2.58 4.03 -5.44
CA TYR A 36 3.78 3.47 -4.80
C TYR A 36 3.60 1.97 -4.58
N ILE A 37 4.70 1.23 -4.75
CA ILE A 37 4.88 -0.10 -4.19
C ILE A 37 5.73 0.08 -2.94
N LEU A 38 5.15 -0.20 -1.78
CA LEU A 38 5.78 -0.08 -0.47
C LEU A 38 6.22 -1.47 0.02
N GLU A 39 7.48 -1.63 0.42
CA GLU A 39 7.92 -2.81 1.15
C GLU A 39 7.74 -2.56 2.66
N VAL A 40 6.87 -3.34 3.31
CA VAL A 40 6.61 -3.21 4.74
C VAL A 40 6.97 -4.50 5.46
N ARG A 41 7.83 -4.39 6.48
CA ARG A 41 8.17 -5.51 7.37
C ARG A 41 7.26 -5.54 8.58
N TYR A 42 6.59 -6.67 8.77
CA TYR A 42 5.68 -6.91 9.88
C TYR A 42 6.46 -7.27 11.16
N PRO A 43 5.85 -7.16 12.35
CA PRO A 43 6.46 -7.59 13.60
C PRO A 43 6.90 -9.06 13.62
N SER A 44 6.30 -9.90 12.76
CA SER A 44 6.72 -11.29 12.53
C SER A 44 8.09 -11.42 11.84
N GLY A 45 8.65 -10.33 11.32
CA GLY A 45 9.86 -10.30 10.52
C GLY A 45 9.65 -10.50 9.01
N ILE A 46 8.42 -10.83 8.58
CA ILE A 46 8.08 -11.05 7.16
C ILE A 46 7.83 -9.71 6.47
N SER A 47 8.45 -9.51 5.31
CA SER A 47 8.17 -8.38 4.43
C SER A 47 7.06 -8.70 3.42
N TYR A 48 6.21 -7.73 3.14
CA TYR A 48 5.23 -7.79 2.05
C TYR A 48 5.22 -6.49 1.26
N GLU A 49 5.02 -6.62 -0.05
CA GLU A 49 4.71 -5.49 -0.92
C GLU A 49 3.26 -5.05 -0.75
N HIS A 50 3.05 -3.73 -0.75
CA HIS A 50 1.75 -3.08 -0.70
C HIS A 50 1.64 -1.99 -1.74
N TYR A 51 0.48 -1.89 -2.37
CA TYR A 51 0.15 -0.76 -3.22
C TYR A 51 -0.40 0.40 -2.38
N PHE A 52 0.06 1.60 -2.67
CA PHE A 52 -0.33 2.81 -1.96
C PHE A 52 -0.54 3.96 -2.92
N TYR A 53 -1.46 4.87 -2.57
CA TYR A 53 -1.75 6.05 -3.38
C TYR A 53 -0.50 6.94 -3.51
N PRO A 54 -0.38 7.74 -4.59
CA PRO A 54 0.84 8.49 -4.89
C PRO A 54 1.01 9.74 -4.00
N ASP A 55 1.29 9.56 -2.70
CA ASP A 55 1.70 10.63 -1.78
C ASP A 55 3.20 10.58 -1.50
N ASP A 56 3.92 11.55 -2.02
CA ASP A 56 5.37 11.66 -1.88
C ASP A 56 5.82 11.85 -0.40
N LYS A 57 4.92 12.22 0.52
CA LYS A 57 5.23 12.27 1.96
C LYS A 57 5.63 10.89 2.51
N ILE A 58 5.20 9.80 1.87
CA ILE A 58 5.54 8.43 2.26
C ILE A 58 7.05 8.19 2.30
N LEU A 59 7.81 8.87 1.44
CA LEU A 59 9.27 8.76 1.39
C LEU A 59 9.93 9.22 2.69
N THR A 60 9.30 10.13 3.43
CA THR A 60 9.80 10.62 4.73
C THR A 60 9.59 9.62 5.87
N LEU A 61 8.83 8.55 5.62
CA LEU A 61 8.51 7.49 6.58
C LEU A 61 9.39 6.26 6.42
N ILE A 62 10.29 6.22 5.41
CA ILE A 62 11.22 5.11 5.22
C ILE A 62 12.10 4.93 6.48
N GLY A 63 12.20 3.69 6.94
CA GLY A 63 12.89 3.28 8.17
C GLY A 63 12.09 3.49 9.45
N LYS A 64 10.85 4.00 9.39
CA LYS A 64 10.00 4.25 10.57
C LYS A 64 8.91 3.21 10.71
N ASP A 65 8.45 3.02 11.94
CA ASP A 65 7.20 2.33 12.22
C ASP A 65 6.02 3.12 11.66
N ILE A 66 5.11 2.41 10.99
CA ILE A 66 3.86 2.92 10.45
C ILE A 66 2.70 2.04 10.94
N VAL A 67 1.63 2.69 11.37
CA VAL A 67 0.33 2.05 11.59
C VAL A 67 -0.53 2.36 10.37
N PHE A 68 -1.18 1.34 9.82
CA PHE A 68 -1.90 1.49 8.56
C PHE A 68 -3.07 0.53 8.44
N ASP A 69 -4.06 0.96 7.68
CA ASP A 69 -5.17 0.11 7.25
C ASP A 69 -4.85 -0.48 5.88
N ARG A 70 -5.15 -1.77 5.71
CA ARG A 70 -5.03 -2.44 4.41
C ARG A 70 -6.23 -3.31 4.10
N ILE A 71 -6.45 -3.53 2.81
CA ILE A 71 -7.33 -4.57 2.27
C ILE A 71 -6.52 -5.54 1.44
N ASP A 72 -6.96 -6.80 1.38
CA ASP A 72 -6.43 -7.79 0.46
C ASP A 72 -7.42 -7.93 -0.71
N TYR A 73 -7.02 -7.57 -1.92
CA TYR A 73 -7.87 -7.59 -3.11
C TYR A 73 -7.17 -8.32 -4.27
N ASN A 74 -7.80 -9.35 -4.84
CA ASN A 74 -7.22 -10.16 -5.92
C ASN A 74 -5.76 -10.62 -5.65
N GLN A 75 -5.45 -11.04 -4.41
CA GLN A 75 -4.11 -11.43 -3.93
C GLN A 75 -3.12 -10.27 -3.73
N GLU A 76 -3.50 -9.05 -4.08
CA GLU A 76 -2.72 -7.83 -3.83
C GLU A 76 -3.06 -7.24 -2.46
N LYS A 77 -2.08 -6.58 -1.83
CA LYS A 77 -2.27 -5.87 -0.57
C LYS A 77 -2.29 -4.39 -0.87
N ILE A 78 -3.37 -3.71 -0.47
CA ILE A 78 -3.55 -2.29 -0.76
C ILE A 78 -3.67 -1.56 0.57
N ILE A 79 -2.77 -0.61 0.81
CA ILE A 79 -2.85 0.29 1.96
C ILE A 79 -3.83 1.41 1.62
N THR A 80 -4.86 1.53 2.43
CA THR A 80 -5.93 2.53 2.26
C THR A 80 -5.67 3.79 3.09
N HIS A 81 -5.00 3.65 4.24
CA HIS A 81 -4.67 4.76 5.12
C HIS A 81 -3.42 4.47 5.96
N ILE A 82 -2.64 5.51 6.27
CA ILE A 82 -1.48 5.47 7.18
C ILE A 82 -1.68 6.59 8.21
N TYR A 83 -1.55 6.25 9.50
CA TYR A 83 -1.78 7.14 10.65
C TYR A 83 -0.55 7.92 11.08
#